data_AF-A0A7S1WSS5-F1
#
_entry.id   AF-A0A7S1WSS5-F1
#
_cell.length_a   1.000
_cell.length_b   1.000
_cell.length_c   1.000
_cell.angle_alpha   90.00
_cell.angle_beta   90.00
_cell.angle_gamma   90.00
#
_symmetry.space_group_name_H-M   'P 1'
#
loop_
_entity.id
_entity.type
_entity.pdbx_description
1 polymer ?
#
loop_
_entity_poly.entity_id
_entity_poly.type
_entity_poly.pdbx_seq_one_letter_code
_entity_poly.pdbx_strand_id
1 'polypeptide(L)'
;KSRGRRVSVMEVLCPSPNAEFLVSHVFEKAGHEKAPLFVPVLRRWAKEGKEVHGKRFSLHEVEEAITLAGAARGSDAAKEGRLLQSPAAGARGIRRLDSLPTPVRSAAQPASAPGSDSFLLTGSGATRPPDALQRPASVGEQLQHAPSSGSLGQEPQPAGAAPAPASEEKVSLSLRGARIDVRANPPRLGAGAKRAAPADVVDVPSEAGGAAASGEPAAKRRKQQEEASALQAHSADDDEPEIISVHFGTFSVPRLPVTASVPRQTLRISAGRAAAAAGIHPYTDIGDLFLEFVYQDLPDLLLRDAALVGVEIVSPAAERAKLMDKSGEMAALEASLQSAAAAQWVQGARDAQRAVGQTTAAAQQAGRLTAEEADELRRQLELEINLEFGARHEDAAIEAYSQQLGQPVYGQQRRVSLAMPEAGPAQALAEALPPPRAEPMSVEKEHPTTRGSESGDAYFRLTGFVDGLVDLPRLGPAAGRQALETLVVEVKHRIASIKSPPNLYDVVQLCCYCRVYGLQRGQLVQCLREETPGVPGGRTVGKLHVTTLDFSEGSSDRKGWDQHVLPSLYRVAEAVYATRADDGARLRLLAATTPEERRAVVGSLCPHLDK
;
A
#
# COMPACT_ATOMS: atom_id res chain seq x y z
N LYS A 1 58.24 -0.65 52.22
CA LYS A 1 57.99 -0.12 50.86
C LYS A 1 57.02 -1.06 50.12
N SER A 2 55.73 -0.96 50.37
CA SER A 2 54.68 -1.72 49.66
C SER A 2 54.03 -0.81 48.61
N ARG A 3 54.12 -1.18 47.33
CA ARG A 3 53.38 -0.49 46.25
C ARG A 3 52.07 -1.25 45.99
N GLY A 4 50.95 -0.61 46.31
CA GLY A 4 49.62 -1.14 46.02
C GLY A 4 49.38 -1.24 44.51
N ARG A 5 48.85 -2.37 44.07
CA ARG A 5 48.51 -2.64 42.67
C ARG A 5 47.08 -2.16 42.43
N ARG A 6 46.89 -0.99 41.80
CA ARG A 6 45.57 -0.56 41.32
C ARG A 6 45.12 -1.50 40.20
N VAL A 7 44.05 -2.24 40.44
CA VAL A 7 43.31 -2.96 39.40
C VAL A 7 42.25 -2.00 38.88
N SER A 8 42.36 -1.62 37.60
CA SER A 8 41.37 -0.80 36.90
C SER A 8 40.68 -1.69 35.87
N VAL A 9 39.64 -2.40 36.30
CA VAL A 9 38.70 -3.08 35.40
C VAL A 9 37.52 -2.13 35.24
N MET A 10 37.48 -1.40 34.11
CA MET A 10 36.22 -0.82 33.65
C MET A 10 35.44 -1.94 32.99
N GLU A 11 34.65 -2.64 33.80
CA GLU A 11 33.67 -3.60 33.31
C GLU A 11 32.58 -2.78 32.60
N VAL A 12 32.50 -2.91 31.27
CA VAL A 12 31.47 -2.25 30.47
C VAL A 12 30.17 -3.04 30.68
N LEU A 13 29.44 -2.70 31.74
CA LEU A 13 28.13 -3.26 32.01
C LEU A 13 27.21 -2.94 30.83
N CYS A 14 26.70 -3.99 30.17
CA CYS A 14 25.61 -3.85 29.21
C CYS A 14 24.40 -3.27 29.95
N PRO A 15 23.73 -2.26 29.39
CA PRO A 15 22.60 -1.61 30.06
C PRO A 15 21.45 -2.60 30.24
N SER A 16 20.68 -2.44 31.32
CA SER A 16 19.49 -3.27 31.52
C SER A 16 18.47 -3.07 30.37
N PRO A 17 17.73 -4.12 29.95
CA PRO A 17 16.73 -4.01 28.88
C PRO A 17 15.61 -2.99 29.17
N ASN A 18 15.34 -2.72 30.45
CA ASN A 18 14.38 -1.69 30.86
C ASN A 18 14.99 -0.28 30.82
N ALA A 19 16.30 -0.11 31.08
CA ALA A 19 16.97 1.17 30.85
C ALA A 19 17.02 1.52 29.35
N GLU A 20 17.36 0.55 28.48
CA GLU A 20 17.30 0.72 27.02
C GLU A 20 15.89 1.11 26.52
N PHE A 21 14.85 0.49 27.09
CA PHE A 21 13.47 0.86 26.81
C PHE A 21 13.19 2.32 27.22
N LEU A 22 13.59 2.76 28.41
CA LEU A 22 13.37 4.14 28.86
C LEU A 22 14.11 5.17 28.00
N VAL A 23 15.34 4.86 27.55
CA VAL A 23 16.10 5.71 26.61
C VAL A 23 15.32 5.87 25.29
N SER A 24 15.02 4.76 24.62
CA SER A 24 14.39 4.75 23.29
C SER A 24 12.92 5.22 23.28
N HIS A 25 12.14 4.89 24.30
CA HIS A 25 10.70 5.14 24.32
C HIS A 25 10.29 6.41 25.08
N VAL A 26 11.08 6.88 26.05
CA VAL A 26 10.77 8.08 26.82
C VAL A 26 11.73 9.22 26.46
N PHE A 27 13.04 9.03 26.62
CA PHE A 27 13.98 10.15 26.47
C PHE A 27 14.21 10.58 25.02
N GLU A 28 14.33 9.65 24.07
CA GLU A 28 14.46 9.98 22.65
C GLU A 28 13.16 10.59 22.08
N LYS A 29 12.00 9.98 22.36
CA LYS A 29 10.70 10.48 21.88
C LYS A 29 10.32 11.84 22.48
N ALA A 30 10.73 12.15 23.71
CA ALA A 30 10.52 13.46 24.31
C ALA A 30 11.38 14.57 23.68
N GLY A 31 12.53 14.21 23.09
CA GLY A 31 13.53 15.15 22.62
C GLY A 31 14.35 15.78 23.76
N HIS A 32 15.51 16.36 23.41
CA HIS A 32 16.51 16.79 24.39
C HIS A 32 16.00 17.81 25.43
N GLU A 33 15.12 18.73 25.02
CA GLU A 33 14.58 19.80 25.87
C GLU A 33 13.57 19.28 26.91
N LYS A 34 12.71 18.33 26.53
CA LYS A 34 11.61 17.85 27.39
C LYS A 34 11.99 16.64 28.22
N ALA A 35 12.96 15.84 27.77
CA ALA A 35 13.47 14.67 28.49
C ALA A 35 13.79 14.91 30.00
N PRO A 36 14.40 16.04 30.44
CA PRO A 36 14.61 16.31 31.88
C PRO A 36 13.32 16.41 32.70
N LEU A 37 12.19 16.80 32.10
CA LEU A 37 10.89 16.92 32.77
C LEU A 37 10.31 15.55 33.17
N PHE A 38 10.71 14.47 32.49
CA PHE A 38 10.27 13.11 32.80
C PHE A 38 11.05 12.47 33.96
N VAL A 39 12.24 12.98 34.30
CA VAL A 39 13.10 12.40 35.35
C VAL A 39 12.42 12.32 36.73
N PRO A 40 11.77 13.39 37.25
CA PRO A 40 11.05 13.31 38.52
C PRO A 40 9.85 12.34 38.49
N VAL A 41 9.21 12.20 37.32
CA VAL A 41 8.04 11.33 37.10
C VAL A 41 8.47 9.86 37.10
N LEU A 42 9.49 9.49 36.33
CA LEU A 42 10.03 8.12 36.28
C LEU A 42 10.56 7.67 37.65
N ARG A 43 11.30 8.53 38.35
CA ARG A 43 11.78 8.26 39.73
C ARG A 43 10.64 8.05 40.73
N ARG A 44 9.52 8.74 40.56
CA ARG A 44 8.33 8.56 41.40
C ARG A 44 7.64 7.23 41.06
N TRP A 45 7.38 6.97 39.79
CA TRP A 45 6.75 5.74 39.31
C TRP A 45 7.53 4.48 39.68
N ALA A 46 8.86 4.53 39.63
CA ALA A 46 9.71 3.42 40.08
C ALA A 46 9.59 3.13 41.60
N LYS A 47 9.38 4.16 42.43
CA LYS A 47 9.13 4.01 43.88
C LYS A 47 7.72 3.53 44.18
N GLU A 48 6.74 3.97 43.39
CA GLU A 48 5.34 3.54 43.47
C GLU A 48 5.12 2.14 42.85
N GLY A 49 6.13 1.58 42.18
CA GLY A 49 6.01 0.34 41.41
C GLY A 49 5.00 0.44 40.27
N LYS A 50 4.79 1.64 39.70
CA LYS A 50 3.80 1.90 38.66
C LYS A 50 4.27 1.35 37.31
N GLU A 51 3.32 0.79 36.55
CA GLU A 51 3.56 0.28 35.20
C GLU A 51 3.45 1.37 34.13
N VAL A 52 4.33 1.27 33.13
CA VAL A 52 4.30 2.08 31.89
C VAL A 52 4.47 1.13 30.72
N HIS A 53 3.51 1.10 29.79
CA HIS A 53 3.49 0.15 28.66
C HIS A 53 3.72 -1.32 29.09
N GLY A 54 3.07 -1.75 30.18
CA GLY A 54 3.20 -3.12 30.71
C GLY A 54 4.54 -3.46 31.36
N LYS A 55 5.41 -2.47 31.59
CA LYS A 55 6.72 -2.64 32.26
C LYS A 55 6.75 -1.92 33.61
N ARG A 56 7.30 -2.59 34.62
CA ARG A 56 7.72 -1.99 35.90
C ARG A 56 9.20 -1.68 35.83
N PHE A 57 9.61 -0.56 36.44
CA PHE A 57 10.99 -0.10 36.46
C PHE A 57 11.43 0.05 37.90
N SER A 58 12.58 -0.52 38.25
CA SER A 58 13.26 -0.23 39.50
C SER A 58 13.91 1.16 39.45
N LEU A 59 14.22 1.72 40.62
CA LEU A 59 14.91 3.00 40.68
C LEU A 59 16.31 2.93 40.03
N HIS A 60 16.98 1.77 40.09
CA HIS A 60 18.27 1.54 39.45
C HIS A 60 18.19 1.68 37.93
N GLU A 61 17.25 0.99 37.28
CA GLU A 61 17.06 1.04 35.82
C GLU A 61 16.69 2.45 35.33
N VAL A 62 16.00 3.24 36.16
CA VAL A 62 15.72 4.66 35.88
C VAL A 62 16.99 5.51 35.94
N GLU A 63 17.84 5.37 36.97
CA GLU A 63 19.12 6.11 37.05
C GLU A 63 20.12 5.70 35.95
N GLU A 64 20.12 4.42 35.59
CA GLU A 64 20.88 3.88 34.46
C GLU A 64 20.43 4.51 33.14
N ALA A 65 19.12 4.55 32.85
CA ALA A 65 18.57 5.20 31.68
C ALA A 65 18.89 6.71 31.61
N ILE A 66 18.85 7.41 32.75
CA ILE A 66 19.24 8.83 32.85
C ILE A 66 20.71 9.01 32.50
N THR A 67 21.58 8.11 32.98
CA THR A 67 23.02 8.14 32.73
C THR A 67 23.33 7.91 31.24
N LEU A 68 22.68 6.92 30.62
CA LEU A 68 22.80 6.63 29.18
C LEU A 68 22.33 7.81 28.32
N ALA A 69 21.15 8.35 28.61
CA ALA A 69 20.59 9.52 27.92
C ALA A 69 21.45 10.79 28.11
N GLY A 70 22.17 10.90 29.23
CA GLY A 70 23.17 11.95 29.49
C GLY A 70 24.45 11.76 28.67
N ALA A 71 24.98 10.52 28.61
CA ALA A 71 26.18 10.19 27.86
C ALA A 71 26.02 10.43 26.35
N ALA A 72 24.86 10.07 25.78
CA ALA A 72 24.53 10.33 24.38
C ALA A 72 24.66 11.84 24.03
N ARG A 73 24.06 12.73 24.84
CA ARG A 73 24.14 14.20 24.68
C ARG A 73 25.58 14.72 24.66
N GLY A 74 26.42 14.19 25.55
CA GLY A 74 27.84 14.57 25.60
C GLY A 74 28.58 14.21 24.32
N SER A 75 28.21 13.11 23.66
CA SER A 75 28.82 12.67 22.41
C SER A 75 28.44 13.55 21.21
N ASP A 76 27.22 14.11 21.19
CA ASP A 76 26.74 14.94 20.07
C ASP A 76 27.20 16.39 20.20
N ALA A 77 27.17 16.96 21.40
CA ALA A 77 27.77 18.28 21.65
C ALA A 77 29.28 18.31 21.34
N ALA A 78 29.98 17.20 21.57
CA ALA A 78 31.39 17.05 21.20
C ALA A 78 31.62 16.94 19.67
N LYS A 79 30.63 16.48 18.89
CA LYS A 79 30.67 16.48 17.42
C LYS A 79 30.42 17.88 16.87
N GLU A 80 29.41 18.59 17.36
CA GLU A 80 29.10 19.97 16.95
C GLU A 80 30.24 20.94 17.27
N GLY A 81 30.80 20.87 18.48
CA GLY A 81 31.96 21.70 18.87
C GLY A 81 33.21 21.47 18.00
N ARG A 82 33.34 20.30 17.38
CA ARG A 82 34.46 19.95 16.49
C ARG A 82 34.27 20.43 15.05
N LEU A 83 33.03 20.69 14.64
CA LEU A 83 32.69 21.28 13.33
C LEU A 83 32.89 22.80 13.28
N LEU A 84 32.91 23.47 14.44
CA LEU A 84 33.09 24.92 14.57
C LEU A 84 34.55 25.38 14.73
N GLN A 85 35.53 24.45 14.76
CA GLN A 85 36.96 24.78 14.86
C GLN A 85 37.73 24.37 13.58
N SER A 86 37.57 25.18 12.53
CA SER A 86 38.43 25.16 11.35
C SER A 86 39.02 26.57 11.14
N PRO A 87 40.35 26.73 10.93
CA PRO A 87 40.99 28.04 10.98
C PRO A 87 40.83 28.82 9.67
N ALA A 88 39.92 29.81 9.66
CA ALA A 88 39.82 30.78 8.57
C ALA A 88 40.88 31.89 8.73
N ALA A 89 41.65 32.13 7.67
CA ALA A 89 42.67 33.17 7.65
C ALA A 89 42.13 34.53 7.18
N GLY A 90 42.31 35.56 8.01
CA GLY A 90 42.66 36.92 7.59
C GLY A 90 41.56 37.87 7.06
N ALA A 91 41.22 38.89 7.85
CA ALA A 91 40.82 40.21 7.37
C ALA A 91 41.35 41.32 8.32
N ARG A 92 41.60 42.53 7.78
CA ARG A 92 42.50 43.55 8.36
C ARG A 92 41.79 44.56 9.29
N GLY A 93 42.53 45.15 10.25
CA GLY A 93 42.06 46.32 11.00
C GLY A 93 43.08 47.06 11.92
N ILE A 94 43.76 48.07 11.36
CA ILE A 94 44.18 49.34 12.03
C ILE A 94 45.38 49.37 13.03
N ARG A 95 46.48 50.00 12.54
CA ARG A 95 47.50 50.89 13.19
C ARG A 95 48.25 50.48 14.50
N ARG A 96 49.58 50.39 14.39
CA ARG A 96 50.54 51.48 14.75
C ARG A 96 51.97 51.20 14.20
N LEU A 97 52.81 52.24 14.13
CA LEU A 97 54.25 52.16 13.78
C LEU A 97 55.04 51.53 14.96
N ASP A 98 56.19 50.87 14.78
CA ASP A 98 57.49 51.46 14.40
C ASP A 98 58.57 50.41 14.02
N SER A 99 59.73 50.91 13.56
CA SER A 99 61.05 50.25 13.43
C SER A 99 61.35 49.22 12.31
N LEU A 100 62.38 49.60 11.52
CA LEU A 100 63.26 48.82 10.63
C LEU A 100 64.17 47.83 11.41
N PRO A 101 64.96 46.90 10.79
CA PRO A 101 65.47 46.94 9.41
C PRO A 101 65.51 45.62 8.58
N THR A 102 65.75 45.81 7.27
CA THR A 102 66.32 44.90 6.27
C THR A 102 67.66 44.26 6.71
N PRO A 103 68.18 43.14 6.12
CA PRO A 103 68.58 43.11 4.68
C PRO A 103 68.71 41.74 3.92
N VAL A 104 69.12 41.86 2.64
CA VAL A 104 69.83 40.90 1.73
C VAL A 104 69.06 39.84 0.89
N ARG A 105 69.00 40.14 -0.42
CA ARG A 105 69.21 39.33 -1.66
C ARG A 105 69.36 37.78 -1.60
N SER A 106 68.68 37.09 -2.52
CA SER A 106 69.25 36.32 -3.68
C SER A 106 68.13 35.50 -4.34
N ALA A 107 67.59 35.83 -5.52
CA ALA A 107 68.13 35.55 -6.87
C ALA A 107 68.27 34.05 -7.22
N ALA A 108 67.31 33.50 -7.98
CA ALA A 108 67.48 32.43 -8.99
C ALA A 108 66.20 32.23 -9.84
N GLN A 109 66.22 32.73 -11.07
CA GLN A 109 65.53 32.14 -12.24
C GLN A 109 66.52 31.13 -12.89
N PRO A 110 66.15 30.20 -13.82
CA PRO A 110 65.28 30.50 -14.98
C PRO A 110 64.46 29.33 -15.61
N ALA A 111 63.80 29.70 -16.72
CA ALA A 111 63.65 28.96 -17.99
C ALA A 111 62.46 28.00 -18.26
N SER A 112 61.70 28.43 -19.30
CA SER A 112 61.19 27.65 -20.46
C SER A 112 60.14 26.55 -20.31
N ALA A 113 58.93 26.86 -20.80
CA ALA A 113 58.13 25.96 -21.63
C ALA A 113 58.73 25.91 -23.08
N PRO A 114 58.29 25.00 -23.99
CA PRO A 114 56.98 25.13 -24.65
C PRO A 114 56.26 23.78 -24.90
N GLY A 115 55.02 23.82 -25.42
CA GLY A 115 54.29 22.61 -25.82
C GLY A 115 52.78 22.77 -25.96
N SER A 116 52.33 23.80 -26.69
CA SER A 116 50.91 23.97 -27.04
C SER A 116 50.59 23.22 -28.33
N ASP A 117 49.58 22.35 -28.31
CA ASP A 117 48.94 21.88 -29.54
C ASP A 117 47.42 22.11 -29.46
N SER A 118 46.91 22.83 -30.44
CA SER A 118 45.54 23.33 -30.49
C SER A 118 44.82 22.75 -31.69
N PHE A 119 43.81 21.90 -31.46
CA PHE A 119 42.89 21.46 -32.51
C PHE A 119 41.57 22.21 -32.42
N LEU A 120 41.42 23.20 -33.29
CA LEU A 120 40.14 23.85 -33.58
C LEU A 120 39.41 23.03 -34.65
N LEU A 121 38.20 22.57 -34.34
CA LEU A 121 37.19 22.25 -35.35
C LEU A 121 35.88 22.91 -34.98
N THR A 122 35.60 24.00 -35.69
CA THR A 122 34.32 24.73 -35.65
C THR A 122 33.26 23.95 -36.43
N GLY A 123 32.28 23.40 -35.72
CA GLY A 123 31.09 22.77 -36.30
C GLY A 123 29.82 23.47 -35.83
N SER A 124 29.40 24.52 -36.55
CA SER A 124 28.13 25.21 -36.25
C SER A 124 26.96 24.38 -36.76
N GLY A 125 26.22 23.75 -35.84
CA GLY A 125 25.02 22.97 -36.13
C GLY A 125 23.85 23.43 -35.27
N ALA A 126 23.05 24.37 -35.79
CA ALA A 126 21.87 24.87 -35.10
C ALA A 126 20.74 23.81 -35.13
N THR A 127 20.59 23.05 -34.05
CA THR A 127 19.43 22.19 -33.82
C THR A 127 18.29 22.99 -33.17
N ARG A 128 17.14 23.03 -33.87
CA ARG A 128 15.86 23.49 -33.31
C ARG A 128 15.52 22.75 -32.00
N PRO A 129 14.89 23.41 -31.02
CA PRO A 129 14.18 22.67 -29.97
C PRO A 129 13.01 21.91 -30.63
N PRO A 130 12.74 20.64 -30.25
CA PRO A 130 11.49 19.99 -30.64
C PRO A 130 10.32 20.63 -29.89
N ASP A 131 9.21 20.84 -30.61
CA ASP A 131 7.99 21.40 -30.03
C ASP A 131 7.48 20.56 -28.86
N ALA A 132 7.07 21.25 -27.80
CA ALA A 132 6.45 20.64 -26.64
C ALA A 132 5.07 20.07 -27.00
N LEU A 133 5.03 18.81 -27.43
CA LEU A 133 3.79 18.04 -27.48
C LEU A 133 3.27 17.84 -26.06
N GLN A 134 2.39 18.75 -25.63
CA GLN A 134 1.54 18.56 -24.46
C GLN A 134 0.73 17.28 -24.63
N ARG A 135 1.19 16.19 -24.01
CA ARG A 135 0.33 15.02 -23.79
C ARG A 135 -0.76 15.45 -22.80
N PRO A 136 -2.05 15.16 -23.06
CA PRO A 136 -3.07 15.34 -22.04
C PRO A 136 -2.73 14.48 -20.82
N ALA A 137 -3.05 14.98 -19.63
CA ALA A 137 -2.86 14.22 -18.40
C ALA A 137 -3.58 12.86 -18.51
N SER A 138 -2.92 11.80 -18.07
CA SER A 138 -3.52 10.47 -17.97
C SER A 138 -4.62 10.50 -16.90
N VAL A 139 -5.86 10.74 -17.32
CA VAL A 139 -7.02 10.61 -16.45
C VAL A 139 -7.13 9.13 -16.08
N GLY A 140 -6.87 8.81 -14.81
CA GLY A 140 -7.21 7.50 -14.28
C GLY A 140 -8.72 7.31 -14.37
N GLU A 141 -9.18 6.44 -15.28
CA GLU A 141 -10.60 6.20 -15.53
C GLU A 141 -11.29 5.63 -14.29
N GLN A 142 -11.91 6.52 -13.51
CA GLN A 142 -13.06 6.16 -12.71
C GLN A 142 -14.25 6.01 -13.66
N LEU A 143 -14.62 4.77 -13.97
CA LEU A 143 -15.84 4.46 -14.72
C LEU A 143 -17.08 4.92 -13.92
N GLN A 144 -17.64 6.06 -14.30
CA GLN A 144 -18.97 6.51 -13.93
C GLN A 144 -19.72 6.95 -15.19
N HIS A 145 -20.70 6.16 -15.62
CA HIS A 145 -21.63 6.56 -16.67
C HIS A 145 -22.85 7.24 -16.04
N ALA A 146 -23.11 8.48 -16.43
CA ALA A 146 -24.39 9.13 -16.18
C ALA A 146 -25.45 8.67 -17.20
N PRO A 147 -26.73 8.60 -16.80
CA PRO A 147 -27.84 8.81 -17.71
C PRO A 147 -28.55 10.14 -17.40
N SER A 148 -28.63 11.00 -18.42
CA SER A 148 -29.55 12.15 -18.42
C SER A 148 -30.83 11.77 -19.14
N SER A 149 -31.97 11.90 -18.46
CA SER A 149 -33.29 12.11 -19.06
C SER A 149 -34.26 12.58 -17.98
N GLY A 150 -34.94 13.70 -18.18
CA GLY A 150 -35.84 14.28 -17.16
C GLY A 150 -37.31 14.30 -17.61
N SER A 151 -38.22 14.43 -16.64
CA SER A 151 -39.59 14.90 -16.88
C SER A 151 -40.27 15.36 -15.57
N LEU A 152 -40.63 16.65 -15.55
CA LEU A 152 -41.88 17.21 -15.02
C LEU A 152 -42.53 16.62 -13.75
N GLY A 153 -42.24 17.25 -12.62
CA GLY A 153 -43.23 17.90 -11.72
C GLY A 153 -44.48 17.17 -11.22
N GLN A 154 -44.54 16.93 -9.91
CA GLN A 154 -45.77 17.07 -9.11
C GLN A 154 -45.42 17.31 -7.62
N GLU A 155 -46.08 18.28 -6.97
CA GLU A 155 -46.07 18.44 -5.51
C GLU A 155 -47.04 17.44 -4.84
N PRO A 156 -46.66 16.82 -3.71
CA PRO A 156 -47.61 16.20 -2.78
C PRO A 156 -47.84 17.08 -1.54
N GLN A 157 -49.11 17.20 -1.14
CA GLN A 157 -49.53 17.86 0.11
C GLN A 157 -49.15 17.02 1.36
N PRO A 158 -49.01 17.64 2.54
CA PRO A 158 -48.67 16.93 3.77
C PRO A 158 -49.87 16.16 4.35
N ALA A 159 -49.68 14.87 4.62
CA ALA A 159 -50.58 14.06 5.45
C ALA A 159 -50.00 13.90 6.86
N GLY A 160 -50.87 13.86 7.87
CA GLY A 160 -50.48 13.96 9.29
C GLY A 160 -49.70 12.76 9.84
N ALA A 161 -48.78 13.04 10.76
CA ALA A 161 -47.97 12.02 11.43
C ALA A 161 -48.77 11.26 12.51
N ALA A 162 -48.79 9.94 12.41
CA ALA A 162 -49.05 9.04 13.53
C ALA A 162 -47.73 8.77 14.30
N PRO A 163 -47.78 8.46 15.61
CA PRO A 163 -46.56 8.24 16.40
C PRO A 163 -45.81 7.00 15.93
N ALA A 164 -44.49 7.13 15.76
CA ALA A 164 -43.62 6.03 15.37
C ALA A 164 -43.55 4.94 16.47
N PRO A 165 -43.52 3.64 16.11
CA PRO A 165 -43.18 2.59 17.06
C PRO A 165 -41.72 2.74 17.53
N ALA A 166 -41.41 2.21 18.71
CA ALA A 166 -40.06 2.24 19.26
C ALA A 166 -39.06 1.62 18.26
N SER A 167 -38.00 2.36 17.96
CA SER A 167 -36.94 1.90 17.06
C SER A 167 -36.15 0.75 17.69
N GLU A 168 -36.20 -0.42 17.08
CA GLU A 168 -35.24 -1.48 17.36
C GLU A 168 -33.82 -0.95 17.06
N GLU A 169 -32.93 -1.05 18.03
CA GLU A 169 -31.55 -0.56 17.96
C GLU A 169 -30.73 -1.49 17.05
N LYS A 170 -30.78 -1.22 15.74
CA LYS A 170 -30.02 -1.97 14.73
C LYS A 170 -28.53 -1.66 14.89
N VAL A 171 -27.72 -2.71 14.98
CA VAL A 171 -26.27 -2.55 15.05
C VAL A 171 -25.70 -2.44 13.63
N SER A 172 -25.18 -1.26 13.30
CA SER A 172 -24.50 -0.99 12.04
C SER A 172 -23.05 -1.46 12.08
N LEU A 173 -22.66 -2.37 11.19
CA LEU A 173 -21.29 -2.84 11.02
C LEU A 173 -20.67 -2.12 9.83
N SER A 174 -19.75 -1.20 10.14
CA SER A 174 -18.90 -0.55 9.14
C SER A 174 -17.71 -1.46 8.80
N LEU A 175 -17.62 -1.90 7.54
CA LEU A 175 -16.48 -2.67 7.04
C LEU A 175 -15.40 -1.70 6.54
N ARG A 176 -14.44 -1.33 7.41
CA ARG A 176 -13.33 -0.42 7.04
C ARG A 176 -12.60 -0.92 5.80
N GLY A 177 -12.45 -0.06 4.80
CA GLY A 177 -11.66 -0.37 3.60
C GLY A 177 -12.30 -1.33 2.60
N ALA A 178 -13.42 -1.98 2.96
CA ALA A 178 -14.17 -2.81 2.05
C ALA A 178 -14.97 -1.93 1.07
N ARG A 179 -14.31 -1.52 -0.01
CA ARG A 179 -15.01 -1.18 -1.24
C ARG A 179 -15.57 -2.49 -1.80
N ILE A 180 -16.73 -2.91 -1.28
CA ILE A 180 -17.53 -4.01 -1.84
C ILE A 180 -18.16 -3.47 -3.12
N ASP A 181 -17.32 -3.27 -4.14
CA ASP A 181 -17.76 -3.06 -5.50
C ASP A 181 -18.44 -4.36 -5.94
N VAL A 182 -19.77 -4.40 -5.83
CA VAL A 182 -20.59 -5.51 -6.32
C VAL A 182 -20.49 -5.53 -7.85
N ARG A 183 -19.41 -6.12 -8.36
CA ARG A 183 -19.24 -6.42 -9.78
C ARG A 183 -20.13 -7.60 -10.13
N ALA A 184 -21.40 -7.30 -10.40
CA ALA A 184 -22.25 -8.20 -11.15
C ALA A 184 -21.61 -8.44 -12.53
N ASN A 185 -20.89 -9.56 -12.68
CA ASN A 185 -20.60 -10.08 -14.01
C ASN A 185 -21.95 -10.44 -14.62
N PRO A 186 -22.38 -9.81 -15.73
CA PRO A 186 -23.60 -10.24 -16.40
C PRO A 186 -23.44 -11.70 -16.84
N PRO A 187 -24.47 -12.54 -16.69
CA PRO A 187 -24.38 -13.93 -17.15
C PRO A 187 -24.08 -13.92 -18.65
N ARG A 188 -23.04 -14.67 -19.04
CA ARG A 188 -22.70 -14.89 -20.46
C ARG A 188 -23.76 -15.77 -21.11
N LEU A 189 -24.90 -15.18 -21.44
CA LEU A 189 -25.90 -15.78 -22.31
C LEU A 189 -25.25 -16.01 -23.68
N GLY A 190 -24.97 -17.28 -23.99
CA GLY A 190 -24.42 -17.69 -25.28
C GLY A 190 -25.44 -17.39 -26.38
N ALA A 191 -25.17 -16.37 -27.20
CA ALA A 191 -26.02 -16.01 -28.33
C ALA A 191 -25.90 -17.05 -29.46
N GLY A 192 -26.65 -18.14 -29.35
CA GLY A 192 -26.84 -19.09 -30.42
C GLY A 192 -27.71 -18.51 -31.56
N ALA A 193 -27.35 -18.87 -32.80
CA ALA A 193 -28.20 -18.91 -33.98
C ALA A 193 -29.14 -17.71 -34.26
N LYS A 194 -28.66 -16.71 -35.01
CA LYS A 194 -29.54 -15.90 -35.86
C LYS A 194 -29.97 -16.72 -37.08
N ARG A 195 -31.26 -17.03 -37.17
CA ARG A 195 -31.92 -17.55 -38.38
C ARG A 195 -32.92 -16.50 -38.87
N ALA A 196 -32.70 -15.97 -40.07
CA ALA A 196 -33.64 -15.09 -40.75
C ALA A 196 -33.60 -15.37 -42.26
N ALA A 197 -34.76 -15.30 -42.90
CA ALA A 197 -35.01 -15.42 -44.33
C ALA A 197 -36.30 -14.63 -44.64
N PRO A 198 -36.70 -14.45 -45.90
CA PRO A 198 -35.93 -13.91 -47.02
C PRO A 198 -36.66 -12.71 -47.67
N ALA A 199 -35.99 -11.95 -48.55
CA ALA A 199 -36.67 -11.08 -49.54
C ALA A 199 -35.77 -10.77 -50.77
N ASP A 200 -36.33 -11.06 -51.94
CA ASP A 200 -36.28 -10.34 -53.24
C ASP A 200 -34.95 -9.97 -53.94
N VAL A 201 -34.58 -10.85 -54.88
CA VAL A 201 -34.46 -10.61 -56.35
C VAL A 201 -34.00 -9.22 -56.84
N VAL A 202 -32.79 -9.15 -57.42
CA VAL A 202 -32.47 -8.54 -58.74
C VAL A 202 -31.24 -9.27 -59.36
N ASP A 203 -31.24 -9.55 -60.66
CA ASP A 203 -30.09 -10.04 -61.46
C ASP A 203 -29.03 -8.92 -61.71
N VAL A 204 -27.90 -9.04 -62.43
CA VAL A 204 -27.39 -9.94 -63.50
C VAL A 204 -25.82 -10.04 -63.38
N PRO A 205 -25.04 -10.59 -64.33
CA PRO A 205 -24.54 -11.98 -64.39
C PRO A 205 -23.03 -12.21 -64.06
N SER A 206 -22.67 -13.50 -63.97
CA SER A 206 -21.46 -14.15 -64.53
C SER A 206 -20.05 -13.57 -64.28
N GLU A 207 -19.21 -14.36 -63.58
CA GLU A 207 -18.01 -15.00 -64.19
C GLU A 207 -17.73 -16.36 -63.49
N ALA A 208 -16.85 -17.18 -64.07
CA ALA A 208 -16.83 -18.64 -63.88
C ALA A 208 -15.55 -19.21 -63.21
N GLY A 209 -15.68 -20.43 -62.67
CA GLY A 209 -14.59 -21.27 -62.15
C GLY A 209 -14.66 -21.49 -60.63
N GLY A 210 -14.44 -22.69 -60.09
CA GLY A 210 -14.16 -23.99 -60.71
C GLY A 210 -14.34 -25.12 -59.69
N ALA A 211 -14.49 -26.36 -60.15
CA ALA A 211 -14.87 -27.48 -59.30
C ALA A 211 -13.71 -28.12 -58.53
N ALA A 212 -13.98 -28.62 -57.31
CA ALA A 212 -13.47 -29.89 -56.81
C ALA A 212 -14.35 -30.40 -55.66
N ALA A 213 -14.66 -31.70 -55.64
CA ALA A 213 -15.55 -32.31 -54.67
C ALA A 213 -14.79 -33.28 -53.73
N SER A 214 -15.26 -33.40 -52.49
CA SER A 214 -15.13 -34.61 -51.70
C SER A 214 -16.37 -34.77 -50.81
N GLY A 215 -16.95 -35.97 -50.80
CA GLY A 215 -18.17 -36.27 -50.04
C GLY A 215 -17.90 -37.23 -48.90
N GLU A 216 -18.61 -37.05 -47.78
CA GLU A 216 -18.73 -38.06 -46.72
C GLU A 216 -20.17 -38.60 -46.66
N PRO A 217 -20.37 -39.89 -46.29
CA PRO A 217 -21.63 -40.59 -46.49
C PRO A 217 -22.66 -40.37 -45.36
N ALA A 218 -23.94 -40.36 -45.75
CA ALA A 218 -25.10 -40.04 -44.91
C ALA A 218 -25.44 -41.05 -43.77
N ALA A 219 -24.54 -41.97 -43.43
CA ALA A 219 -24.80 -43.04 -42.46
C ALA A 219 -24.67 -42.60 -40.97
N LYS A 220 -23.92 -41.54 -40.66
CA LYS A 220 -23.71 -41.08 -39.26
C LYS A 220 -24.85 -40.24 -38.67
N ARG A 221 -25.64 -39.53 -39.48
CA ARG A 221 -26.67 -38.61 -38.98
C ARG A 221 -27.88 -39.29 -38.34
N ARG A 222 -28.22 -40.51 -38.75
CA ARG A 222 -29.44 -41.18 -38.27
C ARG A 222 -29.31 -41.65 -36.81
N LYS A 223 -28.14 -42.15 -36.41
CA LYS A 223 -27.89 -42.62 -35.04
C LYS A 223 -27.87 -41.48 -34.00
N GLN A 224 -27.29 -40.34 -34.35
CA GLN A 224 -27.29 -39.15 -33.48
C GLN A 224 -28.68 -38.52 -33.30
N GLN A 225 -29.61 -38.77 -34.22
CA GLN A 225 -30.97 -38.23 -34.14
C GLN A 225 -31.92 -39.12 -33.32
N GLU A 226 -31.64 -40.42 -33.20
CA GLU A 226 -32.38 -41.34 -32.31
C GLU A 226 -31.92 -41.24 -30.85
N GLU A 227 -30.61 -41.05 -30.59
CA GLU A 227 -30.09 -40.82 -29.23
C GLU A 227 -30.59 -39.49 -28.62
N ALA A 228 -30.86 -38.47 -29.45
CA ALA A 228 -31.39 -37.18 -29.00
C ALA A 228 -32.88 -37.22 -28.58
N SER A 229 -33.68 -38.15 -29.12
CA SER A 229 -35.11 -38.27 -28.78
C SER A 229 -35.38 -39.19 -27.57
N ALA A 230 -34.40 -40.00 -27.15
CA ALA A 230 -34.53 -40.87 -25.97
C ALA A 230 -34.35 -40.13 -24.62
N LEU A 231 -33.84 -38.89 -24.63
CA LEU A 231 -33.53 -38.09 -23.43
C LEU A 231 -34.63 -37.09 -23.04
N GLN A 232 -35.77 -37.06 -23.72
CA GLN A 232 -36.85 -36.08 -23.51
C GLN A 232 -38.11 -36.64 -22.82
N ALA A 233 -38.00 -37.77 -22.15
CA ALA A 233 -39.16 -38.48 -21.57
C ALA A 233 -38.95 -38.97 -20.12
N HIS A 234 -38.35 -38.16 -19.23
CA HIS A 234 -38.47 -38.31 -17.77
C HIS A 234 -38.06 -37.01 -17.03
N SER A 235 -39.02 -36.12 -16.77
CA SER A 235 -38.97 -35.09 -15.72
C SER A 235 -40.39 -34.57 -15.46
N ALA A 236 -41.11 -35.29 -14.61
CA ALA A 236 -42.26 -34.77 -13.89
C ALA A 236 -41.83 -34.67 -12.41
N ASP A 237 -42.31 -33.64 -11.72
CA ASP A 237 -42.00 -33.32 -10.32
C ASP A 237 -40.55 -32.87 -10.05
N ASP A 238 -40.16 -31.74 -10.65
CA ASP A 238 -39.13 -30.85 -10.10
C ASP A 238 -39.84 -29.70 -9.34
N ASP A 239 -39.77 -29.71 -8.01
CA ASP A 239 -40.16 -28.58 -7.16
C ASP A 239 -39.15 -27.43 -7.35
N GLU A 240 -39.47 -26.47 -8.24
CA GLU A 240 -38.73 -25.20 -8.36
C GLU A 240 -38.64 -24.53 -6.97
N PRO A 241 -37.43 -24.28 -6.44
CA PRO A 241 -37.27 -23.75 -5.08
C PRO A 241 -37.82 -22.32 -5.00
N GLU A 242 -38.89 -22.14 -4.23
CA GLU A 242 -39.61 -20.88 -4.08
C GLU A 242 -38.65 -19.76 -3.60
N ILE A 243 -38.35 -18.80 -4.47
CA ILE A 243 -37.41 -17.71 -4.19
C ILE A 243 -38.09 -16.66 -3.29
N ILE A 244 -38.08 -16.91 -1.97
CA ILE A 244 -38.63 -16.02 -0.96
C ILE A 244 -37.92 -14.67 -1.00
N SER A 245 -38.58 -13.67 -1.58
CA SER A 245 -38.05 -12.33 -1.84
C SER A 245 -38.38 -11.37 -0.69
N VAL A 246 -37.43 -11.11 0.20
CA VAL A 246 -37.62 -10.13 1.29
C VAL A 246 -37.30 -8.72 0.78
N HIS A 247 -38.27 -7.83 0.92
CA HIS A 247 -38.20 -6.47 0.39
C HIS A 247 -37.56 -5.51 1.40
N PHE A 248 -36.36 -5.02 1.11
CA PHE A 248 -35.73 -3.91 1.82
C PHE A 248 -35.71 -2.68 0.90
N GLY A 249 -36.80 -1.92 0.91
CA GLY A 249 -37.01 -0.82 -0.03
C GLY A 249 -37.19 -1.31 -1.48
N THR A 250 -36.61 -0.60 -2.45
CA THR A 250 -36.70 -0.92 -3.88
C THR A 250 -35.74 -2.02 -4.34
N PHE A 251 -34.86 -2.52 -3.47
CA PHE A 251 -33.96 -3.63 -3.79
C PHE A 251 -34.45 -4.94 -3.16
N SER A 252 -34.82 -5.89 -4.02
CA SER A 252 -35.00 -7.29 -3.64
C SER A 252 -33.65 -8.00 -3.74
N VAL A 253 -33.05 -8.36 -2.60
CA VAL A 253 -31.86 -9.21 -2.59
C VAL A 253 -32.33 -10.66 -2.78
N PRO A 254 -31.94 -11.37 -3.85
CA PRO A 254 -32.31 -12.77 -4.03
C PRO A 254 -31.69 -13.58 -2.89
N ARG A 255 -32.55 -14.21 -2.07
CA ARG A 255 -32.08 -15.12 -1.01
C ARG A 255 -31.48 -16.36 -1.66
N LEU A 256 -30.16 -16.53 -1.52
CA LEU A 256 -29.53 -17.83 -1.75
C LEU A 256 -30.23 -18.87 -0.86
N PRO A 257 -30.67 -20.02 -1.42
CA PRO A 257 -31.20 -21.13 -0.62
C PRO A 257 -30.27 -21.47 0.54
N VAL A 258 -30.84 -21.89 1.67
CA VAL A 258 -30.04 -22.30 2.86
C VAL A 258 -29.03 -23.40 2.47
N THR A 259 -29.43 -24.26 1.53
CA THR A 259 -28.68 -25.38 0.94
C THR A 259 -27.68 -25.00 -0.16
N ALA A 260 -27.62 -23.73 -0.60
CA ALA A 260 -26.72 -23.33 -1.68
C ALA A 260 -25.25 -23.45 -1.24
N SER A 261 -24.48 -24.28 -1.95
CA SER A 261 -23.04 -24.44 -1.70
C SER A 261 -22.30 -23.13 -1.97
N VAL A 262 -21.54 -22.65 -0.99
CA VAL A 262 -20.63 -21.50 -1.19
C VAL A 262 -19.63 -21.85 -2.30
N PRO A 263 -19.51 -21.04 -3.37
CA PRO A 263 -18.57 -21.34 -4.44
C PRO A 263 -17.14 -21.32 -3.92
N ARG A 264 -16.33 -22.31 -4.31
CA ARG A 264 -14.88 -22.29 -4.02
C ARG A 264 -14.26 -21.09 -4.73
N GLN A 265 -13.64 -20.21 -3.95
CA GLN A 265 -12.97 -19.03 -4.47
C GLN A 265 -11.54 -18.93 -3.93
N THR A 266 -10.56 -18.78 -4.83
CA THR A 266 -9.16 -18.55 -4.46
C THR A 266 -9.00 -17.21 -3.77
N LEU A 267 -8.49 -17.22 -2.53
CA LEU A 267 -8.12 -16.01 -1.80
C LEU A 267 -7.05 -15.22 -2.55
N ARG A 268 -7.21 -13.90 -2.60
CA ARG A 268 -6.28 -12.95 -3.21
C ARG A 268 -5.82 -11.96 -2.14
N ILE A 269 -4.54 -12.03 -1.79
CA ILE A 269 -3.89 -11.13 -0.84
C ILE A 269 -3.13 -10.09 -1.66
N SER A 270 -3.41 -8.80 -1.47
CA SER A 270 -2.63 -7.76 -2.15
C SER A 270 -1.27 -7.57 -1.47
N ALA A 271 -0.24 -7.20 -2.23
CA ALA A 271 1.12 -7.01 -1.72
C ALA A 271 1.17 -5.97 -0.58
N GLY A 272 0.40 -4.88 -0.70
CA GLY A 272 0.25 -3.87 0.37
C GLY A 272 -0.49 -4.40 1.62
N ARG A 273 -1.29 -5.47 1.51
CA ARG A 273 -1.96 -6.14 2.64
C ARG A 273 -1.20 -7.35 3.17
N ALA A 274 -0.16 -7.83 2.49
CA ALA A 274 0.60 -9.02 2.89
C ALA A 274 1.27 -8.87 4.27
N ALA A 275 1.75 -7.68 4.62
CA ALA A 275 2.30 -7.42 5.96
C ALA A 275 1.23 -7.48 7.07
N ALA A 276 0.01 -7.04 6.79
CA ALA A 276 -1.10 -7.12 7.74
C ALA A 276 -1.59 -8.56 7.89
N ALA A 277 -1.76 -9.26 6.76
CA ALA A 277 -2.06 -10.70 6.74
C ALA A 277 -0.98 -11.57 7.38
N ALA A 278 0.25 -11.07 7.56
CA ALA A 278 1.31 -11.75 8.30
C ALA A 278 1.38 -11.40 9.80
N GLY A 279 0.50 -10.52 10.30
CA GLY A 279 0.47 -10.08 11.70
C GLY A 279 1.56 -9.06 12.07
N ILE A 280 2.09 -8.30 11.11
CA ILE A 280 3.22 -7.38 11.32
C ILE A 280 2.96 -5.94 10.84
N HIS A 281 1.71 -5.56 10.57
CA HIS A 281 1.33 -4.21 10.19
C HIS A 281 0.68 -3.47 11.38
N PRO A 282 1.33 -2.42 11.95
CA PRO A 282 0.90 -1.82 13.22
C PRO A 282 -0.34 -0.94 13.15
N TYR A 283 -0.89 -0.70 11.95
CA TYR A 283 -2.01 0.23 11.72
C TYR A 283 -3.24 -0.39 11.05
N THR A 284 -3.21 -1.69 10.73
CA THR A 284 -4.34 -2.35 10.06
C THR A 284 -5.16 -3.09 11.11
N ASP A 285 -6.47 -2.88 11.12
CA ASP A 285 -7.32 -3.76 11.89
C ASP A 285 -7.38 -5.14 11.24
N ILE A 286 -6.84 -6.13 11.95
CA ILE A 286 -6.75 -7.50 11.46
C ILE A 286 -8.10 -8.23 11.50
N GLY A 287 -9.02 -7.77 12.35
CA GLY A 287 -10.40 -8.24 12.38
C GLY A 287 -11.13 -7.89 11.09
N ASP A 288 -11.07 -6.62 10.69
CA ASP A 288 -11.66 -6.13 9.44
C ASP A 288 -10.99 -6.77 8.22
N LEU A 289 -9.66 -6.85 8.18
CA LEU A 289 -8.94 -7.47 7.06
C LEU A 289 -9.28 -8.97 6.90
N PHE A 290 -9.40 -9.71 8.00
CA PHE A 290 -9.77 -11.13 7.94
C PHE A 290 -11.22 -11.30 7.47
N LEU A 291 -12.13 -10.44 7.93
CA LEU A 291 -13.53 -10.41 7.51
C LEU A 291 -13.67 -10.07 6.01
N GLU A 292 -12.90 -9.10 5.51
CA GLU A 292 -12.75 -8.83 4.07
C GLU A 292 -12.27 -10.06 3.30
N PHE A 293 -11.31 -10.83 3.82
CA PHE A 293 -10.84 -12.05 3.16
C PHE A 293 -11.87 -13.17 3.18
N VAL A 294 -12.61 -13.36 4.28
CA VAL A 294 -13.71 -14.34 4.35
C VAL A 294 -14.75 -14.07 3.26
N TYR A 295 -15.20 -12.83 3.10
CA TYR A 295 -16.25 -12.47 2.13
C TYR A 295 -15.75 -11.87 0.80
N GLN A 296 -14.44 -11.92 0.53
CA GLN A 296 -13.87 -11.48 -0.75
C GLN A 296 -14.54 -12.18 -1.93
N ASP A 297 -15.10 -11.40 -2.87
CA ASP A 297 -15.94 -11.83 -4.01
C ASP A 297 -17.21 -12.63 -3.64
N LEU A 298 -17.70 -12.54 -2.39
CA LEU A 298 -18.91 -13.22 -1.88
C LEU A 298 -19.95 -12.23 -1.29
N PRO A 299 -20.41 -11.20 -2.04
CA PRO A 299 -21.34 -10.20 -1.52
C PRO A 299 -22.69 -10.79 -1.10
N ASP A 300 -23.22 -11.76 -1.86
CA ASP A 300 -24.52 -12.39 -1.55
C ASP A 300 -24.47 -13.22 -0.25
N LEU A 301 -23.32 -13.86 0.03
CA LEU A 301 -23.10 -14.59 1.27
C LEU A 301 -22.99 -13.63 2.46
N LEU A 302 -22.30 -12.50 2.30
CA LEU A 302 -22.21 -11.47 3.33
C LEU A 302 -23.59 -10.89 3.66
N LEU A 303 -24.41 -10.59 2.64
CA LEU A 303 -25.77 -10.07 2.85
C LEU A 303 -26.68 -11.11 3.52
N ARG A 304 -26.58 -12.39 3.15
CA ARG A 304 -27.28 -13.50 3.82
C ARG A 304 -26.87 -13.58 5.30
N ASP A 305 -25.56 -13.68 5.57
CA ASP A 305 -25.06 -13.90 6.92
C ASP A 305 -25.30 -12.66 7.81
N ALA A 306 -25.22 -11.44 7.27
CA ALA A 306 -25.58 -10.21 7.97
C ALA A 306 -27.06 -10.19 8.37
N ALA A 307 -27.96 -10.58 7.46
CA ALA A 307 -29.39 -10.69 7.76
C ALA A 307 -29.71 -11.78 8.79
N LEU A 308 -28.92 -12.85 8.87
CA LEU A 308 -29.07 -13.90 9.89
C LEU A 308 -28.60 -13.45 11.29
N VAL A 309 -27.58 -12.59 11.37
CA VAL A 309 -27.06 -12.04 12.64
C VAL A 309 -27.85 -10.79 13.07
N GLY A 310 -28.63 -10.17 12.18
CA GLY A 310 -29.36 -8.92 12.46
C GLY A 310 -28.48 -7.67 12.35
N VAL A 311 -27.42 -7.74 11.55
CA VAL A 311 -26.42 -6.68 11.37
C VAL A 311 -26.65 -5.94 10.06
N GLU A 312 -26.54 -4.61 10.08
CA GLU A 312 -26.59 -3.78 8.88
C GLU A 312 -25.19 -3.55 8.31
N ILE A 313 -24.98 -3.86 7.03
CA ILE A 313 -23.70 -3.62 6.33
C ILE A 313 -23.70 -2.21 5.76
N VAL A 314 -22.86 -1.33 6.33
CA VAL A 314 -22.70 0.05 5.85
C VAL A 314 -21.39 0.18 5.08
N SER A 315 -21.45 0.78 3.88
CA SER A 315 -20.23 1.04 3.10
C SER A 315 -19.42 2.19 3.73
N PRO A 316 -18.07 2.18 3.61
CA PRO A 316 -17.25 3.26 4.14
C PRO A 316 -17.66 4.67 3.66
N ALA A 317 -18.09 4.80 2.41
CA ALA A 317 -18.55 6.07 1.85
C ALA A 317 -19.88 6.54 2.46
N ALA A 318 -20.81 5.62 2.72
CA ALA A 318 -22.09 5.93 3.36
C ALA A 318 -21.91 6.29 4.84
N GLU A 319 -21.07 5.55 5.57
CA GLU A 319 -20.77 5.88 6.98
C GLU A 319 -20.02 7.21 7.08
N ARG A 320 -19.05 7.48 6.19
CA ARG A 320 -18.40 8.80 6.09
C ARG A 320 -19.41 9.91 5.87
N ALA A 321 -20.32 9.76 4.90
CA ALA A 321 -21.33 10.79 4.60
C ALA A 321 -22.27 11.03 5.78
N LYS A 322 -22.75 9.97 6.44
CA LYS A 322 -23.54 10.02 7.67
C LYS A 322 -22.80 10.74 8.81
N LEU A 323 -21.51 10.46 9.02
CA LEU A 323 -20.70 11.14 10.04
C LEU A 323 -20.43 12.61 9.69
N MET A 324 -20.19 12.93 8.40
CA MET A 324 -20.07 14.31 7.92
C MET A 324 -21.35 15.11 8.14
N ASP A 325 -22.52 14.53 7.84
CA ASP A 325 -23.83 15.13 8.10
C ASP A 325 -24.07 15.33 9.60
N LYS A 326 -23.92 14.26 10.40
CA LYS A 326 -24.06 14.29 11.85
C LYS A 326 -23.15 15.33 12.52
N SER A 327 -21.96 15.58 11.96
CA SER A 327 -21.04 16.61 12.47
C SER A 327 -21.61 18.03 12.42
N GLY A 328 -22.57 18.31 11.53
CA GLY A 328 -23.07 19.65 11.23
C GLY A 328 -22.04 20.59 10.56
N GLU A 329 -20.87 20.08 10.19
CA GLU A 329 -19.74 20.84 9.63
C GLU A 329 -19.35 20.34 8.21
N MET A 330 -20.28 19.67 7.51
CA MET A 330 -20.07 19.03 6.20
C MET A 330 -19.33 19.94 5.21
N ALA A 331 -19.79 21.19 5.02
CA ALA A 331 -19.18 22.13 4.09
C ALA A 331 -17.71 22.50 4.43
N ALA A 332 -17.35 22.54 5.71
CA ALA A 332 -15.98 22.83 6.14
C ALA A 332 -15.05 21.62 5.93
N LEU A 333 -15.57 20.41 6.11
CA LEU A 333 -14.86 19.16 5.82
C LEU A 333 -14.67 18.98 4.31
N GLU A 334 -15.70 19.24 3.50
CA GLU A 334 -15.60 19.23 2.02
C GLU A 334 -14.60 20.27 1.50
N ALA A 335 -14.63 21.51 2.03
CA ALA A 335 -13.63 22.52 1.68
C ALA A 335 -12.20 22.09 2.05
N SER A 336 -12.02 21.33 3.14
CA SER A 336 -10.73 20.77 3.53
C SER A 336 -10.26 19.67 2.56
N LEU A 337 -11.16 18.78 2.12
CA LEU A 337 -10.87 17.79 1.08
C LEU A 337 -10.53 18.47 -0.26
N GLN A 338 -11.29 19.49 -0.68
CA GLN A 338 -11.02 20.26 -1.91
C GLN A 338 -9.65 20.98 -1.84
N SER A 339 -9.28 21.51 -0.67
CA SER A 339 -7.95 22.08 -0.43
C SER A 339 -6.84 21.04 -0.57
N ALA A 340 -7.02 19.83 -0.01
CA ALA A 340 -6.11 18.71 -0.23
C ALA A 340 -6.06 18.24 -1.69
N ALA A 341 -7.18 18.29 -2.41
CA ALA A 341 -7.28 17.99 -3.83
C ALA A 341 -6.49 18.99 -4.70
N ALA A 342 -6.48 20.27 -4.32
CA ALA A 342 -5.67 21.32 -4.94
C ALA A 342 -4.19 21.32 -4.51
N ALA A 343 -3.82 20.62 -3.43
CA ALA A 343 -2.48 20.68 -2.85
C ALA A 343 -1.38 20.13 -3.78
N GLN A 344 -0.48 21.03 -4.22
CA GLN A 344 0.73 20.68 -4.97
C GLN A 344 1.90 20.25 -4.09
N TRP A 345 1.86 20.60 -2.80
CA TRP A 345 2.94 20.37 -1.83
C TRP A 345 2.38 19.69 -0.58
N VAL A 346 3.23 18.92 0.09
CA VAL A 346 2.91 18.19 1.32
C VAL A 346 2.35 19.11 2.42
N GLN A 347 2.79 20.38 2.45
CA GLN A 347 2.30 21.34 3.44
C GLN A 347 0.79 21.62 3.29
N GLY A 348 0.27 21.74 2.06
CA GLY A 348 -1.17 21.90 1.83
C GLY A 348 -2.00 20.70 2.30
N ALA A 349 -1.50 19.47 2.08
CA ALA A 349 -2.13 18.26 2.59
C ALA A 349 -2.11 18.20 4.13
N ARG A 350 -1.00 18.57 4.78
CA ARG A 350 -0.90 18.68 6.25
C ARG A 350 -1.87 19.73 6.81
N ASP A 351 -2.04 20.86 6.14
CA ASP A 351 -2.94 21.93 6.59
C ASP A 351 -4.42 21.54 6.43
N ALA A 352 -4.77 20.81 5.36
CA ALA A 352 -6.08 20.18 5.23
C ALA A 352 -6.34 19.12 6.32
N GLN A 353 -5.37 18.25 6.63
CA GLN A 353 -5.49 17.30 7.76
C GLN A 353 -5.68 18.01 9.10
N ARG A 354 -4.96 19.12 9.32
CA ARG A 354 -5.09 19.94 10.53
C ARG A 354 -6.48 20.58 10.63
N ALA A 355 -7.02 21.07 9.52
CA ALA A 355 -8.38 21.60 9.44
C ALA A 355 -9.43 20.52 9.75
N VAL A 356 -9.34 19.34 9.12
CA VAL A 356 -10.18 18.17 9.44
C VAL A 356 -10.16 17.87 10.93
N GLY A 357 -8.97 17.72 11.53
CA GLY A 357 -8.85 17.42 12.97
C GLY A 357 -9.39 18.51 13.89
N GLN A 358 -9.32 19.78 13.49
CA GLN A 358 -9.94 20.90 14.23
C GLN A 358 -11.47 20.86 14.12
N THR A 359 -12.00 20.62 12.92
CA THR A 359 -13.45 20.56 12.65
C THR A 359 -14.11 19.36 13.34
N THR A 360 -13.50 18.16 13.30
CA THR A 360 -14.04 16.99 14.01
C THR A 360 -13.99 17.17 15.52
N ALA A 361 -12.92 17.78 16.06
CA ALA A 361 -12.83 18.11 17.49
C ALA A 361 -13.87 19.17 17.92
N ALA A 362 -14.18 20.15 17.08
CA ALA A 362 -15.24 21.12 17.34
C ALA A 362 -16.63 20.46 17.35
N ALA A 363 -16.93 19.57 16.40
CA ALA A 363 -18.17 18.80 16.37
C ALA A 363 -18.34 17.87 17.59
N GLN A 364 -17.23 17.28 18.07
CA GLN A 364 -17.19 16.51 19.31
C GLN A 364 -17.47 17.39 20.55
N GLN A 365 -16.80 18.56 20.65
CA GLN A 365 -17.01 19.51 21.76
C GLN A 365 -18.44 20.08 21.78
N ALA A 366 -19.07 20.21 20.62
CA ALA A 366 -20.47 20.60 20.48
C ALA A 366 -21.47 19.46 20.79
N GLY A 367 -20.99 18.25 21.11
CA GLY A 367 -21.83 17.08 21.42
C GLY A 367 -22.56 16.49 20.21
N ARG A 368 -22.15 16.83 18.98
CA ARG A 368 -22.75 16.32 17.74
C ARG A 368 -22.22 14.95 17.35
N LEU A 369 -20.93 14.72 17.59
CA LEU A 369 -20.25 13.43 17.44
C LEU A 369 -19.80 12.91 18.81
N THR A 370 -19.80 11.58 19.01
CA THR A 370 -19.04 10.98 20.12
C THR A 370 -17.53 11.08 19.88
N ALA A 371 -16.72 10.70 20.87
CA ALA A 371 -15.27 10.67 20.71
C ALA A 371 -14.84 9.66 19.62
N GLU A 372 -15.48 8.49 19.62
CA GLU A 372 -15.25 7.38 18.70
C GLU A 372 -15.67 7.77 17.27
N GLU A 373 -16.81 8.42 17.11
CA GLU A 373 -17.29 8.94 15.82
C GLU A 373 -16.39 10.04 15.25
N ALA A 374 -15.93 10.97 16.10
CA ALA A 374 -15.02 12.04 15.69
C ALA A 374 -13.64 11.50 15.28
N ASP A 375 -13.09 10.54 16.03
CA ASP A 375 -11.86 9.84 15.67
C ASP A 375 -12.02 8.94 14.44
N GLU A 376 -13.21 8.41 14.19
CA GLU A 376 -13.48 7.65 12.99
C GLU A 376 -13.53 8.52 11.74
N LEU A 377 -14.36 9.57 11.76
CA LEU A 377 -14.48 10.53 10.67
C LEU A 377 -13.12 11.15 10.33
N ARG A 378 -12.37 11.55 11.37
CA ARG A 378 -11.01 12.08 11.22
C ARG A 378 -10.08 11.10 10.52
N ARG A 379 -10.01 9.84 10.97
CA ARG A 379 -9.15 8.81 10.35
C ARG A 379 -9.52 8.53 8.89
N GLN A 380 -10.81 8.47 8.58
CA GLN A 380 -11.28 8.24 7.20
C GLN A 380 -10.85 9.37 6.26
N LEU A 381 -11.09 10.63 6.66
CA LEU A 381 -10.72 11.82 5.88
C LEU A 381 -9.20 12.03 5.79
N GLU A 382 -8.45 11.81 6.88
CA GLU A 382 -6.98 11.87 6.86
C GLU A 382 -6.39 10.80 5.92
N LEU A 383 -6.96 9.58 5.90
CA LEU A 383 -6.55 8.51 5.00
C LEU A 383 -6.82 8.85 3.53
N GLU A 384 -8.00 9.39 3.21
CA GLU A 384 -8.36 9.86 1.87
C GLU A 384 -7.37 10.93 1.37
N ILE A 385 -7.09 11.96 2.18
CA ILE A 385 -6.08 12.99 1.87
C ILE A 385 -4.71 12.37 1.59
N ASN A 386 -4.27 11.40 2.39
CA ASN A 386 -2.98 10.72 2.20
C ASN A 386 -2.95 9.92 0.88
N LEU A 387 -4.01 9.16 0.58
CA LEU A 387 -4.08 8.29 -0.61
C LEU A 387 -4.17 9.10 -1.89
N GLU A 388 -5.06 10.10 -1.95
CA GLU A 388 -5.21 10.95 -3.14
C GLU A 388 -3.95 11.78 -3.43
N PHE A 389 -3.32 12.35 -2.39
CA PHE A 389 -2.06 13.07 -2.58
C PHE A 389 -0.96 12.13 -3.10
N GLY A 390 -0.89 10.90 -2.58
CA GLY A 390 0.08 9.91 -3.04
C GLY A 390 -0.10 9.53 -4.51
N ALA A 391 -1.33 9.22 -4.91
CA ALA A 391 -1.67 8.84 -6.28
C ALA A 391 -1.45 9.97 -7.29
N ARG A 392 -1.89 11.20 -6.97
CA ARG A 392 -1.79 12.37 -7.86
C ARG A 392 -0.36 12.76 -8.19
N HIS A 393 0.57 12.51 -7.27
CA HIS A 393 1.98 12.93 -7.38
C HIS A 393 2.93 11.78 -7.75
N GLU A 394 2.44 10.56 -7.91
CA GLU A 394 3.22 9.34 -8.21
C GLU A 394 4.16 9.50 -9.42
N ASP A 395 3.60 9.87 -10.58
CA ASP A 395 4.34 10.09 -11.83
C ASP A 395 5.51 11.07 -11.66
N ALA A 396 5.29 12.15 -10.91
CA ALA A 396 6.30 13.18 -10.67
C ALA A 396 7.47 12.67 -9.80
N ALA A 397 7.23 11.70 -8.91
CA ALA A 397 8.28 11.04 -8.15
C ALA A 397 9.01 9.97 -8.96
N ILE A 398 8.30 9.24 -9.84
CA ILE A 398 8.90 8.31 -10.81
C ILE A 398 9.81 9.09 -11.78
N GLU A 399 9.37 10.27 -12.24
CA GLU A 399 10.17 11.15 -13.10
C GLU A 399 11.42 11.67 -12.38
N ALA A 400 11.26 12.25 -11.18
CA ALA A 400 12.39 12.75 -10.39
C ALA A 400 13.43 11.66 -10.06
N TYR A 401 12.96 10.44 -9.78
CA TYR A 401 13.80 9.26 -9.58
C TYR A 401 14.54 8.84 -10.87
N SER A 402 13.83 8.78 -12.00
CA SER A 402 14.41 8.47 -13.32
C SER A 402 15.51 9.48 -13.70
N GLN A 403 15.24 10.78 -13.48
CA GLN A 403 16.20 11.87 -13.69
C GLN A 403 17.42 11.74 -12.76
N GLN A 404 17.23 11.38 -11.48
CA GLN A 404 18.33 11.18 -10.54
C GLN A 404 19.25 10.02 -10.93
N LEU A 405 18.70 8.94 -11.52
CA LEU A 405 19.48 7.78 -11.97
C LEU A 405 20.06 7.93 -13.38
N GLY A 406 19.52 8.83 -14.20
CA GLY A 406 19.82 8.88 -15.64
C GLY A 406 19.33 7.65 -16.40
N GLN A 407 18.32 6.94 -15.87
CA GLN A 407 17.74 5.72 -16.45
C GLN A 407 16.20 5.83 -16.40
N PRO A 408 15.49 5.43 -17.46
CA PRO A 408 14.03 5.48 -17.48
C PRO A 408 13.43 4.36 -16.61
N VAL A 409 12.42 4.71 -15.80
CA VAL A 409 11.49 3.72 -15.26
C VAL A 409 10.48 3.32 -16.34
N TYR A 410 10.20 2.02 -16.45
CA TYR A 410 9.22 1.45 -17.37
C TYR A 410 8.27 0.48 -16.67
N GLY A 411 7.19 0.10 -17.34
CA GLY A 411 6.25 -0.89 -16.81
C GLY A 411 5.44 -0.41 -15.60
N GLN A 412 5.19 0.90 -15.52
CA GLN A 412 4.33 1.53 -14.52
C GLN A 412 2.94 0.89 -14.48
N GLN A 413 2.35 0.86 -13.28
CA GLN A 413 0.97 0.41 -13.02
C GLN A 413 0.65 -1.00 -13.57
N ARG A 414 1.68 -1.84 -13.75
CA ARG A 414 1.49 -3.23 -14.20
C ARG A 414 0.83 -4.04 -13.09
N ARG A 415 -0.37 -4.55 -13.37
CA ARG A 415 -1.05 -5.52 -12.51
C ARG A 415 -0.26 -6.82 -12.47
N VAL A 416 0.05 -7.30 -11.26
CA VAL A 416 0.78 -8.53 -11.02
C VAL A 416 -0.09 -9.56 -10.29
N SER A 417 0.11 -10.84 -10.60
CA SER A 417 -0.45 -11.97 -9.84
C SER A 417 0.51 -13.14 -9.80
N LEU A 418 0.83 -13.63 -8.60
CA LEU A 418 1.61 -14.83 -8.35
C LEU A 418 0.70 -15.88 -7.70
N ALA A 419 0.59 -17.05 -8.35
CA ALA A 419 -0.08 -18.21 -7.79
C ALA A 419 0.82 -18.88 -6.73
N MET A 420 0.24 -19.18 -5.57
CA MET A 420 0.94 -19.85 -4.48
C MET A 420 0.54 -21.34 -4.49
N PRO A 421 1.51 -22.29 -4.44
CA PRO A 421 1.23 -23.72 -4.58
C PRO A 421 0.60 -24.33 -3.31
N GLU A 422 -0.10 -25.45 -3.46
CA GLU A 422 -0.86 -26.06 -2.36
C GLU A 422 0.01 -26.77 -1.30
N ALA A 423 1.17 -27.36 -1.66
CA ALA A 423 2.02 -28.02 -0.66
C ALA A 423 2.84 -27.06 0.24
N GLY A 424 2.44 -25.79 0.30
CA GLY A 424 2.80 -24.89 1.39
C GLY A 424 4.04 -24.02 1.13
N PRO A 425 4.53 -23.34 2.19
CA PRO A 425 5.59 -22.34 2.06
C PRO A 425 6.93 -22.93 1.59
N ALA A 426 7.23 -24.19 1.90
CA ALA A 426 8.45 -24.84 1.45
C ALA A 426 8.47 -25.04 -0.08
N GLN A 427 7.36 -25.51 -0.67
CA GLN A 427 7.22 -25.60 -2.12
C GLN A 427 7.24 -24.21 -2.76
N ALA A 428 6.56 -23.23 -2.18
CA ALA A 428 6.59 -21.85 -2.68
C ALA A 428 7.99 -21.24 -2.70
N LEU A 429 8.84 -21.50 -1.70
CA LEU A 429 10.24 -21.05 -1.69
C LEU A 429 11.10 -21.77 -2.75
N ALA A 430 10.76 -23.00 -3.13
CA ALA A 430 11.46 -23.75 -4.17
C ALA A 430 11.00 -23.42 -5.60
N GLU A 431 9.71 -23.11 -5.80
CA GLU A 431 9.10 -22.96 -7.13
C GLU A 431 8.79 -21.51 -7.50
N ALA A 432 8.24 -20.71 -6.58
CA ALA A 432 7.84 -19.32 -6.84
C ALA A 432 9.01 -18.33 -6.74
N LEU A 433 10.21 -18.83 -6.41
CA LEU A 433 11.47 -18.11 -6.47
C LEU A 433 12.30 -18.66 -7.64
N PRO A 434 12.05 -18.21 -8.90
CA PRO A 434 12.90 -18.63 -10.00
C PRO A 434 14.36 -18.25 -9.70
N PRO A 435 15.34 -19.05 -10.16
CA PRO A 435 16.74 -18.69 -10.06
C PRO A 435 16.97 -17.31 -10.71
N PRO A 436 17.92 -16.50 -10.21
CA PRO A 436 18.18 -15.16 -10.73
C PRO A 436 18.26 -15.16 -12.25
N ARG A 437 17.43 -14.35 -12.90
CA ARG A 437 17.49 -14.15 -14.35
C ARG A 437 18.88 -13.66 -14.71
N ALA A 438 19.59 -14.40 -15.56
CA ALA A 438 20.92 -14.01 -16.04
C ALA A 438 20.85 -12.71 -16.86
N GLU A 439 19.77 -12.56 -17.65
CA GLU A 439 19.49 -11.47 -18.58
C GLU A 439 18.40 -10.51 -18.03
N PRO A 440 18.45 -9.20 -18.37
CA PRO A 440 17.41 -8.24 -18.02
C PRO A 440 16.09 -8.54 -18.73
N MET A 441 14.97 -8.05 -18.20
CA MET A 441 13.65 -8.26 -18.81
C MET A 441 13.50 -7.46 -20.11
N SER A 442 13.06 -8.11 -21.19
CA SER A 442 12.80 -7.44 -22.46
C SER A 442 11.59 -6.52 -22.35
N VAL A 443 11.79 -5.20 -22.50
CA VAL A 443 10.78 -4.14 -22.35
C VAL A 443 9.47 -4.43 -23.12
N GLU A 444 9.58 -4.96 -24.34
CA GLU A 444 8.46 -5.09 -25.28
C GLU A 444 7.73 -6.45 -25.28
N LYS A 445 8.36 -7.54 -24.79
CA LYS A 445 7.89 -8.91 -25.09
C LYS A 445 7.49 -9.79 -23.92
N GLU A 446 7.87 -9.42 -22.69
CA GLU A 446 7.35 -10.09 -21.50
C GLU A 446 6.39 -9.15 -20.75
N HIS A 447 5.10 -9.33 -21.01
CA HIS A 447 4.21 -9.46 -19.86
C HIS A 447 4.71 -10.70 -19.08
N PRO A 448 4.69 -10.70 -17.73
CA PRO A 448 4.72 -11.95 -17.00
C PRO A 448 3.41 -12.69 -17.28
N THR A 449 3.31 -13.30 -18.47
CA THR A 449 2.35 -14.36 -18.76
C THR A 449 2.57 -15.38 -17.68
N THR A 450 1.53 -15.58 -16.88
CA THR A 450 1.51 -16.35 -15.63
C THR A 450 2.33 -17.64 -15.80
N ARG A 451 3.62 -17.65 -15.40
CA ARG A 451 4.53 -18.77 -15.74
C ARG A 451 4.15 -20.05 -14.99
N GLY A 452 3.27 -19.96 -14.00
CA GLY A 452 2.39 -21.05 -13.58
C GLY A 452 1.05 -20.98 -14.31
N SER A 453 0.77 -22.02 -15.09
CA SER A 453 -0.52 -22.41 -15.68
C SER A 453 -1.74 -21.59 -15.24
N GLU A 454 -2.44 -20.95 -16.21
CA GLU A 454 -3.78 -20.38 -15.97
C GLU A 454 -4.82 -21.44 -15.55
N SER A 455 -4.49 -22.73 -15.71
CA SER A 455 -5.29 -23.90 -15.33
C SER A 455 -4.77 -24.61 -14.06
N GLY A 456 -3.86 -23.99 -13.30
CA GLY A 456 -3.42 -24.51 -12.00
C GLY A 456 -4.26 -23.98 -10.85
N ASP A 457 -4.78 -24.88 -10.01
CA ASP A 457 -5.48 -24.53 -8.76
C ASP A 457 -4.50 -23.89 -7.77
N ALA A 458 -4.40 -22.56 -7.83
CA ALA A 458 -3.60 -21.76 -6.91
C ALA A 458 -4.23 -21.81 -5.51
N TYR A 459 -3.46 -22.20 -4.50
CA TYR A 459 -3.94 -22.28 -3.13
C TYR A 459 -4.32 -20.89 -2.58
N PHE A 460 -3.53 -19.86 -2.91
CA PHE A 460 -3.98 -18.47 -2.90
C PHE A 460 -3.18 -17.68 -3.94
N ARG A 461 -3.52 -16.40 -4.15
CA ARG A 461 -2.78 -15.52 -5.06
C ARG A 461 -2.27 -14.28 -4.33
N LEU A 462 -0.97 -13.99 -4.49
CA LEU A 462 -0.45 -12.65 -4.23
C LEU A 462 -0.78 -11.77 -5.44
N THR A 463 -1.26 -10.55 -5.20
CA THR A 463 -1.67 -9.62 -6.26
C THR A 463 -1.23 -8.18 -5.98
N GLY A 464 -1.24 -7.30 -6.98
CA GLY A 464 -1.03 -5.86 -6.77
C GLY A 464 -0.75 -5.11 -8.07
N PHE A 465 -0.23 -3.90 -7.93
CA PHE A 465 0.19 -3.01 -9.01
C PHE A 465 1.59 -2.50 -8.69
N VAL A 466 2.49 -2.58 -9.67
CA VAL A 466 3.90 -2.19 -9.48
C VAL A 466 4.15 -0.82 -10.09
N ASP A 467 4.71 0.08 -9.31
CA ASP A 467 4.93 1.48 -9.68
C ASP A 467 5.96 1.61 -10.81
N GLY A 468 6.94 0.70 -10.88
CA GLY A 468 7.71 0.48 -12.10
C GLY A 468 8.86 -0.52 -12.01
N LEU A 469 9.66 -0.55 -13.06
CA LEU A 469 10.86 -1.36 -13.25
C LEU A 469 11.99 -0.45 -13.76
N VAL A 470 13.24 -0.75 -13.41
CA VAL A 470 14.41 -0.03 -13.90
C VAL A 470 15.56 -1.00 -14.16
N ASP A 471 16.30 -0.80 -15.26
CA ASP A 471 17.52 -1.56 -15.54
C ASP A 471 18.75 -0.77 -15.08
N LEU A 472 19.54 -1.35 -14.18
CA LEU A 472 20.74 -0.73 -13.60
C LEU A 472 21.97 -1.61 -13.80
N PRO A 473 23.19 -1.04 -13.81
CA PRO A 473 24.42 -1.82 -13.81
C PRO A 473 24.47 -2.79 -12.62
N ARG A 474 24.71 -4.09 -12.90
CA ARG A 474 24.76 -5.13 -11.87
C ARG A 474 25.90 -4.83 -10.90
N LEU A 475 25.59 -4.77 -9.61
CA LEU A 475 26.59 -4.61 -8.55
C LEU A 475 27.20 -5.99 -8.24
N GLY A 476 28.52 -6.11 -8.29
CA GLY A 476 29.24 -7.30 -7.82
C GLY A 476 30.44 -7.69 -8.68
N PRO A 477 31.34 -8.56 -8.17
CA PRO A 477 32.58 -8.94 -8.85
C PRO A 477 32.36 -9.77 -10.14
N ALA A 478 31.20 -10.40 -10.28
CA ALA A 478 30.81 -11.15 -11.49
C ALA A 478 30.22 -10.26 -12.60
N ALA A 479 30.04 -8.95 -12.36
CA ALA A 479 29.56 -8.04 -13.38
C ALA A 479 30.70 -7.66 -14.33
N GLY A 480 30.72 -8.29 -15.52
CA GLY A 480 31.37 -7.67 -16.68
C GLY A 480 30.81 -6.26 -16.88
N ARG A 481 31.64 -5.31 -17.34
CA ARG A 481 31.38 -3.84 -17.35
C ARG A 481 30.10 -3.33 -18.05
N GLN A 482 29.26 -4.22 -18.57
CA GLN A 482 28.02 -3.92 -19.31
C GLN A 482 26.81 -4.77 -18.87
N ALA A 483 26.93 -5.63 -17.85
CA ALA A 483 25.80 -6.44 -17.38
C ALA A 483 24.76 -5.55 -16.66
N LEU A 484 23.58 -5.42 -17.25
CA LEU A 484 22.40 -4.81 -16.60
C LEU A 484 21.62 -5.84 -15.78
N GLU A 485 20.87 -5.33 -14.81
CA GLU A 485 19.91 -6.08 -14.02
C GLU A 485 18.64 -5.25 -13.82
N THR A 486 17.50 -5.88 -14.01
CA THR A 486 16.19 -5.28 -13.76
C THR A 486 15.86 -5.32 -12.28
N LEU A 487 15.48 -4.17 -11.71
CA LEU A 487 15.00 -4.03 -10.34
C LEU A 487 13.54 -3.59 -10.34
N VAL A 488 12.78 -4.03 -9.33
CA VAL A 488 11.47 -3.46 -9.03
C VAL A 488 11.62 -2.08 -8.40
N VAL A 489 10.79 -1.12 -8.79
CA VAL A 489 10.68 0.21 -8.20
C VAL A 489 9.34 0.30 -7.49
N GLU A 490 9.36 0.70 -6.22
CA GLU A 490 8.18 0.95 -5.39
C GLU A 490 8.28 2.36 -4.80
N VAL A 491 7.28 3.19 -5.01
CA VAL A 491 7.27 4.61 -4.68
C VAL A 491 6.31 4.88 -3.52
N LYS A 492 6.78 5.65 -2.52
CA LYS A 492 5.98 6.06 -1.37
C LYS A 492 6.06 7.57 -1.17
N HIS A 493 4.97 8.25 -1.48
CA HIS A 493 4.73 9.62 -1.02
C HIS A 493 4.53 9.63 0.49
N ARG A 494 5.38 10.35 1.20
CA ARG A 494 5.28 10.54 2.66
C ARG A 494 4.76 11.95 2.94
N ILE A 495 3.72 12.05 3.77
CA ILE A 495 3.22 13.35 4.26
C ILE A 495 3.97 13.81 5.51
N ALA A 496 4.28 12.91 6.45
CA ALA A 496 5.01 13.26 7.67
C ALA A 496 6.52 13.38 7.43
N SER A 497 7.20 12.26 7.15
CA SER A 497 8.65 12.20 6.92
C SER A 497 9.08 10.92 6.21
N ILE A 498 10.20 11.00 5.48
CA ILE A 498 10.94 9.83 4.97
C ILE A 498 11.44 8.99 6.15
N LYS A 499 11.34 7.66 6.04
CA LYS A 499 11.78 6.71 7.06
C LYS A 499 13.08 6.02 6.66
N SER A 500 14.04 5.92 7.58
CA SER A 500 15.30 5.20 7.39
C SER A 500 15.64 4.46 8.69
N PRO A 501 15.58 3.12 8.73
CA PRO A 501 15.14 2.23 7.65
C PRO A 501 13.66 2.49 7.24
N PRO A 502 13.23 2.05 6.05
CA PRO A 502 11.82 2.07 5.68
C PRO A 502 10.94 1.25 6.61
N ASN A 503 9.62 1.48 6.58
CA ASN A 503 8.71 0.66 7.37
C ASN A 503 8.67 -0.78 6.83
N LEU A 504 8.57 -1.75 7.73
CA LEU A 504 8.59 -3.18 7.40
C LEU A 504 7.49 -3.57 6.40
N TYR A 505 6.31 -2.94 6.46
CA TYR A 505 5.24 -3.23 5.51
C TYR A 505 5.54 -2.78 4.08
N ASP A 506 6.26 -1.68 3.88
CA ASP A 506 6.70 -1.24 2.56
C ASP A 506 7.77 -2.20 2.00
N VAL A 507 8.66 -2.72 2.87
CA VAL A 507 9.66 -3.76 2.54
C VAL A 507 8.98 -5.05 2.09
N VAL A 508 7.93 -5.48 2.80
CA VAL A 508 7.15 -6.68 2.46
C VAL A 508 6.38 -6.53 1.16
N GLN A 509 5.80 -5.35 0.89
CA GLN A 509 5.14 -5.06 -0.38
C GLN A 509 6.13 -5.17 -1.56
N LEU A 510 7.29 -4.52 -1.46
CA LEU A 510 8.34 -4.61 -2.47
C LEU A 510 8.88 -6.05 -2.63
N CYS A 511 9.02 -6.81 -1.54
CA CYS A 511 9.41 -8.22 -1.59
C CYS A 511 8.41 -9.07 -2.41
N CYS A 512 7.09 -8.86 -2.21
CA CYS A 512 6.06 -9.53 -2.99
C CYS A 512 6.27 -9.30 -4.49
N TYR A 513 6.50 -8.05 -4.90
CA TYR A 513 6.68 -7.66 -6.30
C TYR A 513 7.98 -8.23 -6.91
N CYS A 514 9.08 -8.21 -6.15
CA CYS A 514 10.30 -8.93 -6.53
C CYS A 514 10.03 -10.42 -6.77
N ARG A 515 9.21 -11.08 -5.95
CA ARG A 515 8.82 -12.49 -6.17
C ARG A 515 7.99 -12.67 -7.43
N VAL A 516 6.99 -11.83 -7.71
CA VAL A 516 6.16 -12.01 -8.93
C VAL A 516 6.97 -11.89 -10.22
N TYR A 517 7.98 -11.02 -10.27
CA TYR A 517 8.86 -10.89 -11.44
C TYR A 517 10.05 -11.87 -11.46
N GLY A 518 10.32 -12.57 -10.36
CA GLY A 518 11.51 -13.41 -10.24
C GLY A 518 12.82 -12.61 -10.12
N LEU A 519 12.75 -11.43 -9.49
CA LEU A 519 13.87 -10.53 -9.29
C LEU A 519 14.42 -10.65 -7.87
N GLN A 520 15.74 -10.51 -7.73
CA GLN A 520 16.39 -10.56 -6.43
C GLN A 520 16.36 -9.22 -5.72
N ARG A 521 16.29 -8.09 -6.43
CA ARG A 521 16.49 -6.76 -5.85
C ARG A 521 15.40 -5.78 -6.26
N GLY A 522 15.15 -4.83 -5.37
CA GLY A 522 14.21 -3.74 -5.60
C GLY A 522 14.68 -2.45 -4.94
N GLN A 523 14.14 -1.33 -5.38
CA GLN A 523 14.38 -0.01 -4.80
C GLN A 523 13.08 0.58 -4.28
N LEU A 524 13.03 0.83 -2.96
CA LEU A 524 11.97 1.59 -2.33
C LEU A 524 12.33 3.08 -2.37
N VAL A 525 11.56 3.84 -3.13
CA VAL A 525 11.73 5.26 -3.37
C VAL A 525 10.75 6.04 -2.49
N GLN A 526 11.25 6.77 -1.51
CA GLN A 526 10.44 7.61 -0.64
C GLN A 526 10.54 9.08 -1.08
N CYS A 527 9.38 9.67 -1.39
CA CYS A 527 9.22 11.05 -1.82
C CYS A 527 8.63 11.91 -0.70
N LEU A 528 9.16 13.12 -0.54
CA LEU A 528 8.61 14.18 0.30
C LEU A 528 8.54 15.45 -0.55
N ARG A 529 7.33 15.82 -0.99
CA ARG A 529 7.08 16.92 -1.92
C ARG A 529 6.97 18.26 -1.16
N GLU A 530 8.12 18.72 -0.69
CA GLU A 530 8.29 20.01 -0.01
C GLU A 530 8.61 21.14 -1.01
N GLU A 531 8.03 22.31 -0.79
CA GLU A 531 8.36 23.52 -1.54
C GLU A 531 9.80 23.94 -1.23
N THR A 532 10.59 24.21 -2.26
CA THR A 532 11.99 24.65 -2.12
C THR A 532 12.07 26.16 -2.37
N PRO A 533 12.29 27.00 -1.34
CA PRO A 533 12.34 28.45 -1.53
C PRO A 533 13.43 28.87 -2.52
N GLY A 534 13.07 29.75 -3.46
CA GLY A 534 14.03 30.35 -4.39
C GLY A 534 14.39 29.55 -5.64
N VAL A 535 13.74 28.41 -5.92
CA VAL A 535 13.89 27.68 -7.20
C VAL A 535 12.63 27.87 -8.06
N PRO A 536 12.53 28.96 -8.86
CA PRO A 536 11.40 29.17 -9.75
C PRO A 536 11.33 28.07 -10.82
N GLY A 537 10.31 27.20 -10.71
CA GLY A 537 9.91 26.24 -11.75
C GLY A 537 10.79 24.99 -11.95
N GLY A 538 11.60 24.58 -10.98
CA GLY A 538 12.76 23.70 -11.25
C GLY A 538 12.83 22.28 -10.65
N ARG A 539 12.00 21.88 -9.67
CA ARG A 539 11.98 20.49 -9.14
C ARG A 539 10.58 20.02 -8.79
N THR A 540 10.19 18.88 -9.35
CA THR A 540 8.89 18.23 -9.15
C THR A 540 8.74 17.55 -7.79
N VAL A 541 9.86 17.20 -7.15
CA VAL A 541 9.94 16.58 -5.83
C VAL A 541 11.02 17.28 -4.99
N GLY A 542 10.65 17.72 -3.77
CA GLY A 542 11.56 18.42 -2.87
C GLY A 542 12.69 17.53 -2.33
N LYS A 543 12.35 16.36 -1.78
CA LYS A 543 13.31 15.38 -1.27
C LYS A 543 12.96 13.96 -1.70
N LEU A 544 13.94 13.27 -2.26
CA LEU A 544 13.89 11.87 -2.64
C LEU A 544 14.87 11.05 -1.79
N HIS A 545 14.50 9.84 -1.42
CA HIS A 545 15.37 8.88 -0.74
C HIS A 545 15.15 7.48 -1.28
N VAL A 546 16.22 6.82 -1.69
CA VAL A 546 16.17 5.49 -2.33
C VAL A 546 16.84 4.47 -1.42
N THR A 547 16.09 3.45 -1.02
CA THR A 547 16.62 2.29 -0.30
C THR A 547 16.64 1.09 -1.26
N THR A 548 17.83 0.59 -1.61
CA THR A 548 17.94 -0.68 -2.33
C THR A 548 17.86 -1.83 -1.33
N LEU A 549 17.02 -2.82 -1.61
CA LEU A 549 16.82 -4.02 -0.79
C LEU A 549 17.25 -5.25 -1.58
N ASP A 550 17.84 -6.22 -0.89
CA ASP A 550 18.28 -7.47 -1.46
C ASP A 550 17.48 -8.65 -0.92
N PHE A 551 16.76 -9.33 -1.79
CA PHE A 551 15.97 -10.54 -1.54
C PHE A 551 16.58 -11.78 -2.21
N SER A 552 17.88 -11.75 -2.54
CA SER A 552 18.69 -12.91 -2.93
C SER A 552 18.72 -13.99 -1.82
N GLU A 553 19.19 -15.19 -2.16
CA GLU A 553 19.26 -16.28 -1.18
C GLU A 553 20.31 -16.02 -0.10
N GLY A 554 19.92 -16.18 1.17
CA GLY A 554 20.76 -15.90 2.33
C GLY A 554 20.84 -14.42 2.75
N SER A 555 20.21 -13.49 2.02
CA SER A 555 20.22 -12.07 2.37
C SER A 555 19.45 -11.76 3.67
N SER A 556 19.77 -10.63 4.31
CA SER A 556 19.07 -10.14 5.51
C SER A 556 17.61 -9.84 5.24
N ASP A 557 17.32 -9.16 4.12
CA ASP A 557 15.99 -8.58 3.86
C ASP A 557 15.02 -9.69 3.41
N ARG A 558 15.55 -10.79 2.83
CA ARG A 558 14.81 -12.02 2.56
C ARG A 558 14.41 -12.78 3.83
N LYS A 559 15.26 -12.81 4.85
CA LYS A 559 15.10 -13.72 6.00
C LYS A 559 13.73 -13.58 6.69
N GLY A 560 13.25 -12.35 6.87
CA GLY A 560 11.92 -12.10 7.45
C GLY A 560 10.76 -12.60 6.59
N TRP A 561 10.89 -12.54 5.26
CA TRP A 561 9.89 -13.09 4.34
C TRP A 561 9.80 -14.61 4.46
N ASP A 562 10.94 -15.29 4.30
CA ASP A 562 11.01 -16.76 4.29
C ASP A 562 10.61 -17.38 5.64
N GLN A 563 11.00 -16.75 6.76
CA GLN A 563 10.80 -17.32 8.11
C GLN A 563 9.48 -16.93 8.78
N HIS A 564 8.88 -15.79 8.39
CA HIS A 564 7.71 -15.25 9.08
C HIS A 564 6.56 -14.90 8.13
N VAL A 565 6.79 -14.03 7.14
CA VAL A 565 5.69 -13.54 6.29
C VAL A 565 5.03 -14.67 5.52
N LEU A 566 5.80 -15.41 4.72
CA LEU A 566 5.27 -16.45 3.85
C LEU A 566 4.56 -17.57 4.63
N PRO A 567 5.13 -18.15 5.72
CA PRO A 567 4.41 -19.11 6.55
C PRO A 567 3.12 -18.57 7.19
N SER A 568 3.10 -17.29 7.62
CA SER A 568 1.88 -16.67 8.15
C SER A 568 0.79 -16.51 7.09
N LEU A 569 1.14 -16.10 5.86
CA LEU A 569 0.18 -15.98 4.75
C LEU A 569 -0.52 -17.31 4.45
N TYR A 570 0.19 -18.44 4.49
CA TYR A 570 -0.41 -19.77 4.33
C TYR A 570 -1.40 -20.09 5.45
N ARG A 571 -1.06 -19.79 6.71
CA ARG A 571 -1.98 -19.99 7.85
C ARG A 571 -3.22 -19.09 7.78
N VAL A 572 -3.09 -17.87 7.27
CA VAL A 572 -4.26 -17.00 7.03
C VAL A 572 -5.13 -17.57 5.91
N ALA A 573 -4.54 -18.05 4.81
CA ALA A 573 -5.32 -18.69 3.75
C ALA A 573 -6.09 -19.91 4.27
N GLU A 574 -5.42 -20.78 5.03
CA GLU A 574 -6.03 -21.94 5.70
C GLU A 574 -7.18 -21.53 6.64
N ALA A 575 -6.95 -20.57 7.54
CA ALA A 575 -7.97 -20.09 8.48
C ALA A 575 -9.15 -19.41 7.77
N VAL A 576 -8.91 -18.66 6.68
CA VAL A 576 -9.96 -18.05 5.85
C VAL A 576 -10.79 -19.14 5.16
N TYR A 577 -10.17 -20.19 4.61
CA TYR A 577 -10.90 -21.29 3.98
C TYR A 577 -11.69 -22.13 4.98
N ALA A 578 -11.12 -22.43 6.15
CA ALA A 578 -11.83 -23.08 7.24
C ALA A 578 -13.04 -22.25 7.69
N THR A 579 -12.85 -20.94 7.87
CA THR A 579 -13.94 -20.01 8.24
C THR A 579 -15.00 -19.94 7.15
N ARG A 580 -14.62 -19.89 5.87
CA ARG A 580 -15.59 -19.90 4.74
C ARG A 580 -16.46 -21.16 4.73
N ALA A 581 -15.91 -22.31 5.12
CA ALA A 581 -16.61 -23.59 5.18
C ALA A 581 -17.48 -23.80 6.44
N ASP A 582 -17.36 -22.94 7.46
CA ASP A 582 -18.09 -23.05 8.73
C ASP A 582 -19.02 -21.84 8.94
N ASP A 583 -20.32 -22.06 8.70
CA ASP A 583 -21.39 -21.07 8.93
C ASP A 583 -21.34 -20.48 10.36
N GLY A 584 -21.07 -21.30 11.38
CA GLY A 584 -20.96 -20.85 12.77
C GLY A 584 -19.77 -19.92 12.99
N ALA A 585 -18.63 -20.22 12.35
CA ALA A 585 -17.46 -19.35 12.38
C ALA A 585 -17.70 -18.01 11.66
N ARG A 586 -18.35 -18.03 10.48
CA ARG A 586 -18.69 -16.80 9.74
C ARG A 586 -19.68 -15.92 10.49
N LEU A 587 -20.77 -16.49 11.01
CA LEU A 587 -21.79 -15.76 11.76
C LEU A 587 -21.21 -15.18 13.06
N ARG A 588 -20.37 -15.93 13.79
CA ARG A 588 -19.67 -15.43 14.99
C ARG A 588 -18.70 -14.29 14.68
N LEU A 589 -17.98 -14.36 13.57
CA LEU A 589 -17.07 -13.29 13.14
C LEU A 589 -17.83 -12.00 12.77
N LEU A 590 -18.99 -12.15 12.14
CA LEU A 590 -19.85 -11.03 11.75
C LEU A 590 -20.65 -10.45 12.93
N ALA A 591 -21.00 -11.27 13.92
CA ALA A 591 -21.61 -10.86 15.18
C ALA A 591 -20.67 -10.10 16.13
N ALA A 592 -19.35 -10.12 15.87
CA ALA A 592 -18.39 -9.31 16.60
C ALA A 592 -18.44 -7.87 16.09
N THR A 593 -19.23 -7.02 16.78
CA THR A 593 -19.59 -5.67 16.31
C THR A 593 -18.50 -4.64 16.61
N THR A 594 -17.69 -4.85 17.63
CA THR A 594 -16.49 -4.04 17.91
C THR A 594 -15.22 -4.60 17.26
N PRO A 595 -14.22 -3.75 16.93
CA PRO A 595 -12.91 -4.22 16.45
C PRO A 595 -12.21 -5.17 17.44
N GLU A 596 -12.36 -4.95 18.74
CA GLU A 596 -11.76 -5.73 19.81
C GLU A 596 -12.35 -7.15 19.88
N GLU A 597 -13.68 -7.30 19.85
CA GLU A 597 -14.35 -8.60 19.76
C GLU A 597 -13.94 -9.33 18.47
N ARG A 598 -13.88 -8.60 17.35
CA ARG A 598 -13.52 -9.20 16.05
C ARG A 598 -12.09 -9.70 16.04
N ARG A 599 -11.17 -8.93 16.64
CA ARG A 599 -9.77 -9.34 16.86
C ARG A 599 -9.68 -10.58 17.74
N ALA A 600 -10.48 -10.66 18.81
CA ALA A 600 -10.53 -11.86 19.66
C ALA A 600 -11.06 -13.10 18.91
N VAL A 601 -12.10 -12.95 18.08
CA VAL A 601 -12.59 -14.05 17.22
C VAL A 601 -11.52 -14.46 16.21
N VAL A 602 -10.85 -13.52 15.54
CA VAL A 602 -9.75 -13.81 14.59
C VAL A 602 -8.56 -14.45 15.30
N GLY A 603 -8.22 -14.03 16.52
CA GLY A 603 -7.20 -14.69 17.35
C GLY A 603 -7.54 -16.15 17.63
N SER A 604 -8.81 -16.47 17.90
CA SER A 604 -9.26 -17.86 18.09
C SER A 604 -9.20 -18.70 16.80
N LEU A 605 -9.47 -18.08 15.63
CA LEU A 605 -9.45 -18.73 14.33
C LEU A 605 -8.04 -18.85 13.73
N CYS A 606 -7.15 -17.91 14.07
CA CYS A 606 -5.85 -17.74 13.45
C CYS A 606 -4.81 -17.20 14.47
N PRO A 607 -4.37 -18.03 15.45
CA PRO A 607 -3.67 -17.57 16.66
C PRO A 607 -2.34 -16.83 16.48
N HIS A 608 -1.77 -16.82 15.27
CA HIS A 608 -0.54 -16.07 15.01
C HIS A 608 -0.77 -14.56 14.79
N LEU A 609 -2.04 -14.14 14.63
CA LEU A 609 -2.46 -12.75 14.44
C LEU A 609 -2.81 -12.03 15.77
N ASP A 610 -2.83 -12.76 16.88
CA ASP A 610 -3.12 -12.24 18.24
C ASP A 610 -1.83 -11.78 18.96
N LYS A 611 -1.03 -10.93 18.29
CA LYS A 611 0.35 -10.58 18.69
C LYS A 611 0.64 -9.08 18.71
#